data_AF-A0AAV5LHU4-F1
#
_entry.id   AF-A0AAV5LHU4-F1
#
_cell.length_a   1.000
_cell.length_b   1.000
_cell.length_c   1.000
_cell.angle_alpha   90.00
_cell.angle_beta   90.00
_cell.angle_gamma   90.00
#
_symmetry.space_group_name_H-M   'P 1'
#
loop_
_entity.id
_entity.type
_entity.pdbx_description
1 polymer ?
#
loop_
_entity_poly.entity_id
_entity_poly.type
_entity_poly.pdbx_seq_one_letter_code
_entity_poly.pdbx_strand_id
1 'polypeptide(L)'
;MGASQSQAYEDNRGFHAQNRRGDSRVAESIAGARPSNVRTTRADQKTKEAGESSEVRAISVVEIDPTSRVPVVQGKKEEIKLPFNQDAILKKADSEDYRRPQVKLSAAQLQAGVLLSGKRKKYWVDQKSNKNCYMLFAKDLAITWAEDKRYWKWREDTSDVTIPVAVLMNVCWLEVHGKFNTAKLSPETLYKVAFVVMLEDPACGWEVPVNIKLTLPNGSKQEHKEDLIAKPRGQWIEIPVGEFKTPPTNAGKIEFSMYEYEGGNWKTGLVIKGAIIQPKN
;
A
#
# COMPACT_ATOMS: atom_id res chain seq x y z
N MET A 1 12.56 41.05 26.98
CA MET A 1 11.21 41.62 27.14
C MET A 1 10.95 42.43 25.88
N GLY A 2 9.92 42.27 25.07
CA GLY A 2 8.79 41.36 25.02
C GLY A 2 8.34 41.26 23.55
N ALA A 3 7.51 40.27 23.27
CA ALA A 3 7.00 39.90 21.95
C ALA A 3 5.78 40.76 21.53
N SER A 4 5.55 40.86 20.21
CA SER A 4 4.30 40.52 19.47
C SER A 4 4.40 41.08 18.03
N GLN A 5 4.33 40.28 16.96
CA GLN A 5 3.11 39.86 16.22
C GLN A 5 2.12 41.04 16.02
N SER A 6 1.61 41.38 14.82
CA SER A 6 1.11 40.57 13.71
C SER A 6 0.64 41.45 12.52
N GLN A 7 0.31 40.79 11.39
CA GLN A 7 -0.52 41.24 10.24
C GLN A 7 0.13 42.22 9.24
N ALA A 8 -0.01 42.09 7.92
CA ALA A 8 -1.10 41.53 7.13
C ALA A 8 -0.61 40.87 5.81
N TYR A 9 -1.34 39.86 5.35
CA TYR A 9 -1.24 39.25 4.03
C TYR A 9 -2.62 39.47 3.38
N GLU A 10 -2.69 40.36 2.39
CA GLU A 10 -3.88 40.60 1.57
C GLU A 10 -3.47 40.96 0.13
N ASP A 11 -4.43 40.75 -0.78
CA ASP A 11 -4.51 41.03 -2.23
C ASP A 11 -4.04 39.87 -3.14
N ASN A 12 -4.88 38.97 -3.67
CA ASN A 12 -6.17 39.03 -4.37
C ASN A 12 -6.08 39.45 -5.86
N ARG A 13 -6.84 38.69 -6.69
CA ARG A 13 -7.18 38.77 -8.12
C ARG A 13 -6.86 37.44 -8.81
N GLY A 14 -7.79 36.60 -9.25
CA GLY A 14 -9.14 36.85 -9.75
C GLY A 14 -9.17 36.52 -11.25
N PHE A 15 -9.64 35.34 -11.62
CA PHE A 15 -10.02 35.04 -13.02
C PHE A 15 -11.32 34.24 -13.05
N HIS A 16 -12.34 34.91 -13.58
CA HIS A 16 -13.64 34.37 -13.91
C HIS A 16 -13.61 33.64 -15.26
N ALA A 17 -14.44 32.60 -15.34
CA ALA A 17 -14.65 31.64 -16.42
C ALA A 17 -15.04 32.22 -17.79
N GLN A 18 -14.78 31.44 -18.85
CA GLN A 18 -15.68 31.36 -20.01
C GLN A 18 -15.80 29.93 -20.56
N ASN A 19 -17.04 29.43 -20.57
CA ASN A 19 -17.52 28.23 -21.27
C ASN A 19 -17.62 28.49 -22.77
N ARG A 20 -17.27 27.50 -23.61
CA ARG A 20 -17.84 27.36 -24.97
C ARG A 20 -18.20 25.90 -25.28
N ARG A 21 -19.45 25.74 -25.72
CA ARG A 21 -20.04 24.55 -26.35
C ARG A 21 -19.75 24.56 -27.86
N GLY A 22 -19.79 23.39 -28.50
CA GLY A 22 -19.78 23.18 -29.95
C GLY A 22 -19.19 21.80 -30.27
N ASP A 23 -19.95 20.71 -30.16
CA ASP A 23 -20.89 20.13 -31.12
C ASP A 23 -20.25 19.19 -32.15
N SER A 24 -20.98 18.10 -32.36
CA SER A 24 -20.77 16.82 -33.03
C SER A 24 -20.23 16.82 -34.48
N ARG A 25 -19.59 15.70 -34.87
CA ARG A 25 -19.94 14.94 -36.09
C ARG A 25 -19.25 13.57 -36.23
N VAL A 26 -20.14 12.63 -36.54
CA VAL A 26 -20.11 11.24 -37.01
C VAL A 26 -19.03 10.88 -38.05
N ALA A 27 -18.52 9.64 -37.99
CA ALA A 27 -18.27 8.79 -39.17
C ALA A 27 -18.21 7.30 -38.77
N GLU A 28 -19.09 6.49 -39.37
CA GLU A 28 -19.14 5.03 -39.32
C GLU A 28 -18.25 4.38 -40.41
N SER A 29 -18.15 3.04 -40.31
CA SER A 29 -17.93 2.03 -41.37
C SER A 29 -16.48 1.61 -41.68
N ILE A 30 -16.10 0.36 -41.99
CA ILE A 30 -16.72 -0.99 -42.12
C ILE A 30 -15.54 -1.99 -42.24
N ALA A 31 -15.76 -3.22 -41.74
CA ALA A 31 -15.23 -4.56 -42.04
C ALA A 31 -13.90 -4.81 -42.80
N GLY A 32 -13.23 -5.92 -42.43
CA GLY A 32 -12.38 -6.68 -43.37
C GLY A 32 -11.41 -7.67 -42.73
N ALA A 33 -11.86 -8.89 -42.48
CA ALA A 33 -11.00 -10.02 -42.12
C ALA A 33 -10.25 -10.60 -43.34
N ARG A 34 -9.02 -11.08 -43.14
CA ARG A 34 -8.51 -12.37 -43.69
C ARG A 34 -7.10 -12.70 -43.14
N PRO A 35 -6.81 -13.98 -42.83
CA PRO A 35 -5.50 -14.44 -42.36
C PRO A 35 -4.59 -14.89 -43.51
N SER A 36 -3.29 -14.79 -43.28
CA SER A 36 -2.22 -15.28 -44.14
C SER A 36 -1.75 -16.68 -43.73
N ASN A 37 -1.43 -17.46 -44.77
CA ASN A 37 -0.85 -18.80 -44.82
C ASN A 37 0.30 -19.06 -43.83
N VAL A 38 0.53 -20.33 -43.46
CA VAL A 38 1.66 -21.14 -43.98
C VAL A 38 1.67 -22.54 -43.34
N ARG A 39 1.79 -23.51 -44.25
CA ARG A 39 2.03 -24.95 -44.13
C ARG A 39 3.46 -25.21 -43.66
N THR A 40 3.75 -26.20 -42.81
CA THR A 40 4.92 -27.12 -42.89
C THR A 40 4.72 -28.29 -41.91
N THR A 41 5.44 -29.37 -42.20
CA THR A 41 5.25 -30.80 -42.04
C THR A 41 5.70 -31.45 -40.74
N ARG A 42 4.94 -32.49 -40.36
CA ARG A 42 5.29 -33.87 -39.91
C ARG A 42 6.77 -34.25 -39.70
N ALA A 43 7.04 -34.86 -38.53
CA ALA A 43 7.84 -36.06 -38.21
C ALA A 43 8.05 -36.05 -36.67
N ASP A 44 8.22 -37.13 -35.91
CA ASP A 44 7.92 -38.57 -35.93
C ASP A 44 8.33 -39.08 -34.51
N GLN A 45 7.93 -40.31 -34.16
CA GLN A 45 8.41 -41.17 -33.03
C GLN A 45 7.81 -40.92 -31.62
N LYS A 46 7.03 -41.81 -30.99
CA LYS A 46 7.09 -43.27 -30.69
C LYS A 46 7.73 -43.58 -29.31
N THR A 47 6.84 -43.66 -28.32
CA THR A 47 6.64 -44.66 -27.24
C THR A 47 7.81 -45.40 -26.55
N LYS A 48 7.59 -45.60 -25.22
CA LYS A 48 8.14 -46.59 -24.25
C LYS A 48 9.48 -46.20 -23.59
N GLU A 49 9.76 -46.47 -22.31
CA GLU A 49 9.18 -47.39 -21.33
C GLU A 49 9.59 -46.97 -19.89
N ALA A 50 8.93 -47.57 -18.91
CA ALA A 50 9.14 -47.40 -17.47
C ALA A 50 10.49 -47.95 -16.98
N GLY A 51 11.00 -47.36 -15.89
CA GLY A 51 12.10 -47.89 -15.10
C GLY A 51 11.91 -47.51 -13.64
N GLU A 52 11.34 -48.44 -12.86
CA GLU A 52 11.41 -48.47 -11.41
C GLU A 52 12.89 -48.51 -10.96
N SER A 53 13.23 -47.72 -9.95
CA SER A 53 14.40 -47.96 -9.12
C SER A 53 13.95 -47.97 -7.67
N SER A 54 13.87 -49.18 -7.14
CA SER A 54 13.69 -49.52 -5.75
C SER A 54 15.06 -49.69 -5.10
N GLU A 55 15.31 -48.95 -4.03
CA GLU A 55 16.34 -49.29 -3.05
C GLU A 55 15.69 -49.49 -1.68
N VAL A 56 16.21 -50.50 -0.98
CA VAL A 56 15.52 -51.30 0.03
C VAL A 56 16.14 -51.04 1.40
N ARG A 57 15.27 -50.68 2.34
CA ARG A 57 15.28 -50.90 3.81
C ARG A 57 16.30 -50.19 4.71
N ALA A 58 15.73 -49.57 5.75
CA ALA A 58 15.96 -50.04 7.12
C ALA A 58 14.60 -50.07 7.86
N ILE A 59 14.12 -51.27 8.20
CA ILE A 59 13.00 -51.46 9.12
C ILE A 59 13.64 -51.63 10.50
N SER A 60 13.44 -50.65 11.38
CA SER A 60 13.76 -50.82 12.79
C SER A 60 12.73 -51.75 13.41
N VAL A 61 13.17 -52.88 13.91
CA VAL A 61 12.38 -53.80 14.74
C VAL A 61 11.94 -53.04 15.99
N VAL A 62 10.64 -52.89 16.20
CA VAL A 62 10.10 -52.35 17.45
C VAL A 62 9.88 -53.53 18.39
N GLU A 63 10.83 -53.78 19.29
CA GLU A 63 10.53 -54.58 20.48
C GLU A 63 9.61 -53.74 21.37
N ILE A 64 8.40 -54.26 21.60
CA ILE A 64 7.40 -53.63 22.45
C ILE A 64 7.69 -54.08 23.89
N ASP A 65 8.31 -53.21 24.68
CA ASP A 65 8.38 -53.35 26.13
C ASP A 65 7.00 -52.96 26.72
N PRO A 66 6.32 -53.85 27.47
CA PRO A 66 4.98 -53.60 28.01
C PRO A 66 4.99 -52.74 29.29
N THR A 67 5.86 -51.73 29.36
CA THR A 67 5.90 -50.82 30.53
C THR A 67 6.08 -49.35 30.13
N SER A 68 4.99 -48.76 29.63
CA SER A 68 4.57 -47.36 29.87
C SER A 68 5.66 -46.37 30.29
N ARG A 69 6.22 -45.59 29.34
CA ARG A 69 6.56 -44.16 29.52
C ARG A 69 6.38 -43.42 28.19
N VAL A 70 5.44 -42.48 28.16
CA VAL A 70 5.14 -41.60 27.03
C VAL A 70 6.41 -40.82 26.63
N PRO A 71 6.81 -40.75 25.35
CA PRO A 71 7.89 -39.88 24.93
C PRO A 71 7.43 -38.42 25.08
N VAL A 72 8.08 -37.68 25.96
CA VAL A 72 7.93 -36.22 26.03
C VAL A 72 8.58 -35.65 24.76
N VAL A 73 7.75 -35.33 23.77
CA VAL A 73 8.17 -34.51 22.62
C VAL A 73 8.50 -33.13 23.18
N GLN A 74 9.79 -32.87 23.40
CA GLN A 74 10.29 -31.51 23.61
C GLN A 74 10.13 -30.77 22.28
N GLY A 75 8.97 -30.12 22.12
CA GLY A 75 8.78 -29.15 21.05
C GLY A 75 9.90 -28.11 21.16
N LYS A 76 10.71 -27.99 20.11
CA LYS A 76 11.61 -26.84 19.96
C LYS A 76 10.73 -25.61 20.10
N LYS A 77 10.89 -24.89 21.21
CA LYS A 77 10.29 -23.59 21.40
C LYS A 77 11.00 -22.69 20.40
N GLU A 78 10.42 -22.51 19.21
CA GLU A 78 10.90 -21.51 18.26
C GLU A 78 10.95 -20.19 19.02
N GLU A 79 12.16 -19.73 19.28
CA GLU A 79 12.39 -18.46 19.92
C GLU A 79 11.96 -17.40 18.91
N ILE A 80 10.80 -16.80 19.14
CA ILE A 80 10.22 -15.78 18.26
C ILE A 80 11.24 -14.64 18.18
N LYS A 81 11.97 -14.57 17.06
CA LYS A 81 12.90 -13.48 16.79
C LYS A 81 12.08 -12.20 16.75
N LEU A 82 12.34 -11.30 17.71
CA LEU A 82 11.58 -10.07 17.82
C LEU A 82 11.76 -9.21 16.54
N PRO A 83 10.67 -8.64 16.02
CA PRO A 83 10.71 -7.68 14.92
C PRO A 83 11.71 -6.55 15.15
N PHE A 84 12.34 -6.11 14.06
CA PHE A 84 13.35 -5.05 14.08
C PHE A 84 12.83 -3.77 14.75
N ASN A 85 13.56 -3.26 15.75
CA ASN A 85 13.26 -2.01 16.47
C ASN A 85 11.86 -1.93 17.11
N GLN A 86 11.23 -3.07 17.43
CA GLN A 86 9.88 -3.13 17.97
C GLN A 86 9.68 -2.21 19.19
N ASP A 87 10.54 -2.28 20.21
CA ASP A 87 10.36 -1.51 21.45
C ASP A 87 10.32 0.01 21.21
N ALA A 88 11.14 0.51 20.29
CA ALA A 88 11.17 1.92 19.94
C ALA A 88 9.91 2.37 19.19
N ILE A 89 9.27 1.45 18.45
CA ILE A 89 8.02 1.69 17.73
C ILE A 89 6.85 1.71 18.73
N LEU A 90 6.78 0.73 19.64
CA LEU A 90 5.69 0.57 20.60
C LEU A 90 5.62 1.70 21.64
N LYS A 91 6.74 2.35 21.95
CA LYS A 91 6.75 3.60 22.73
C LYS A 91 5.87 4.72 22.15
N LYS A 92 5.49 4.63 20.87
CA LYS A 92 4.63 5.59 20.15
C LYS A 92 3.20 5.10 19.95
N ALA A 93 2.83 3.97 20.57
CA ALA A 93 1.49 3.41 20.48
C ALA A 93 0.47 4.32 21.17
N ASP A 94 -0.77 4.26 20.72
CA ASP A 94 -1.85 5.09 21.28
C ASP A 94 -2.43 4.52 22.57
N SER A 95 -2.48 3.19 22.72
CA SER A 95 -2.89 2.54 23.97
C SER A 95 -1.70 2.37 24.92
N GLU A 96 -1.94 2.64 26.22
CA GLU A 96 -0.96 2.51 27.30
C GLU A 96 -0.46 1.08 27.48
N ASP A 97 -1.28 0.07 27.13
CA ASP A 97 -0.94 -1.34 27.27
C ASP A 97 0.30 -1.69 26.44
N TYR A 98 0.47 -1.03 25.29
CA TYR A 98 1.60 -1.24 24.39
C TYR A 98 2.87 -0.46 24.79
N ARG A 99 2.75 0.58 25.64
CA ARG A 99 3.90 1.42 26.04
C ARG A 99 4.68 0.84 27.22
N ARG A 100 4.09 -0.09 27.97
CA ARG A 100 4.70 -0.65 29.18
C ARG A 100 5.91 -1.52 28.83
N PRO A 101 7.11 -1.28 29.42
CA PRO A 101 8.36 -1.98 29.07
C PRO A 101 8.35 -3.50 29.27
N GLN A 102 7.37 -4.05 30.00
CA GLN A 102 7.31 -5.47 30.37
C GLN A 102 6.23 -6.26 29.63
N VAL A 103 5.42 -5.61 28.79
CA VAL A 103 4.37 -6.31 28.03
C VAL A 103 5.01 -6.95 26.79
N LYS A 104 5.30 -8.24 26.88
CA LYS A 104 5.57 -9.07 25.69
C LYS A 104 4.25 -9.20 24.92
N LEU A 105 4.10 -8.42 23.86
CA LEU A 105 2.98 -8.60 22.95
C LEU A 105 3.03 -9.99 22.32
N SER A 106 1.87 -10.63 22.22
CA SER A 106 1.75 -11.88 21.48
C SER A 106 1.98 -11.63 19.99
N ALA A 107 2.41 -12.66 19.27
CA ALA A 107 2.52 -12.60 17.81
C ALA A 107 1.18 -12.18 17.16
N ALA A 108 0.06 -12.65 17.70
CA ALA A 108 -1.28 -12.29 17.23
C ALA A 108 -1.58 -10.80 17.40
N GLN A 109 -1.18 -10.18 18.51
CA GLN A 109 -1.37 -8.74 18.73
C GLN A 109 -0.55 -7.89 17.75
N LEU A 110 0.70 -8.29 17.50
CA LEU A 110 1.57 -7.61 16.54
C LEU A 110 1.10 -7.79 15.09
N GLN A 111 0.49 -8.94 14.77
CA GLN A 111 -0.09 -9.22 13.46
C GLN A 111 -1.41 -8.45 13.24
N ALA A 112 -2.26 -8.33 14.25
CA ALA A 112 -3.49 -7.53 14.19
C ALA A 112 -3.19 -6.03 13.98
N GLY A 113 -2.09 -5.57 14.58
CA GLY A 113 -1.53 -4.25 14.41
C GLY A 113 -1.87 -3.28 15.54
N VAL A 114 -1.06 -2.23 15.63
CA VAL A 114 -1.04 -1.23 16.70
C VAL A 114 -1.18 0.15 16.07
N LEU A 115 -2.13 0.95 16.59
CA LEU A 115 -2.28 2.35 16.19
C LEU A 115 -1.24 3.22 16.88
N LEU A 116 -0.67 4.14 16.11
CA LEU A 116 0.38 5.04 16.55
C LEU A 116 0.00 6.49 16.24
N SER A 117 0.56 7.39 17.04
CA SER A 117 0.56 8.84 16.79
C SER A 117 -0.84 9.44 16.63
N GLY A 118 -1.78 9.07 17.51
CA GLY A 118 -3.16 9.57 17.52
C GLY A 118 -3.96 9.05 16.34
N LYS A 119 -3.89 7.73 16.07
CA LYS A 119 -4.55 7.03 14.95
C LYS A 119 -4.17 7.59 13.58
N ARG A 120 -2.95 8.13 13.45
CA ARG A 120 -2.41 8.61 12.16
C ARG A 120 -1.63 7.55 11.42
N LYS A 121 -1.14 6.53 12.14
CA LYS A 121 -0.44 5.39 11.54
C LYS A 121 -0.91 4.08 12.16
N LYS A 122 -0.83 2.99 11.41
CA LYS A 122 -0.92 1.62 11.91
C LYS A 122 0.42 0.93 11.67
N TYR A 123 0.90 0.19 12.65
CA TYR A 123 2.06 -0.68 12.56
C TYR A 123 1.62 -2.12 12.75
N TRP A 124 2.13 -3.06 11.97
CA TRP A 124 1.95 -4.49 12.22
C TRP A 124 3.17 -5.25 11.71
N VAL A 125 3.21 -6.53 12.03
CA VAL A 125 4.24 -7.44 11.56
C VAL A 125 3.65 -8.37 10.52
N ASP A 126 4.28 -8.46 9.34
CA ASP A 126 3.87 -9.41 8.32
C ASP A 126 4.02 -10.85 8.86
N GLN A 127 2.95 -11.63 8.76
CA GLN A 127 2.89 -12.97 9.35
C GLN A 127 3.89 -13.93 8.71
N LYS A 128 4.15 -13.80 7.41
CA LYS A 128 5.01 -14.73 6.66
C LYS A 128 6.49 -14.41 6.83
N SER A 129 6.85 -13.14 6.73
CA SER A 129 8.25 -12.70 6.70
C SER A 129 8.76 -12.19 8.06
N ASN A 130 7.86 -11.97 9.03
CA ASN A 130 8.16 -11.34 10.32
C ASN A 130 8.82 -9.94 10.17
N LYS A 131 8.44 -9.22 9.11
CA LYS A 131 8.96 -7.89 8.77
C LYS A 131 7.96 -6.81 9.14
N ASN A 132 8.48 -5.63 9.44
CA ASN A 132 7.66 -4.48 9.84
C ASN A 132 6.83 -3.97 8.66
N CYS A 133 5.55 -3.69 8.92
CA CYS A 133 4.63 -3.08 7.98
C CYS A 133 4.02 -1.80 8.57
N TYR A 134 3.66 -0.88 7.68
CA TYR A 134 3.05 0.38 8.08
C TYR A 134 1.91 0.79 7.17
N MET A 135 0.95 1.49 7.75
CA MET A 135 -0.03 2.29 7.05
C MET A 135 0.05 3.71 7.59
N LEU A 136 0.18 4.68 6.69
CA LEU A 136 0.00 6.10 6.97
C LEU A 136 -1.44 6.44 6.59
N PHE A 137 -2.29 6.75 7.56
CA PHE A 137 -3.67 7.11 7.25
C PHE A 137 -3.75 8.49 6.59
N ALA A 138 -4.89 8.81 5.98
CA ALA A 138 -5.08 10.07 5.25
C ALA A 138 -4.71 11.31 6.06
N LYS A 139 -4.97 11.30 7.38
CA LYS A 139 -4.55 12.38 8.28
C LYS A 139 -3.04 12.53 8.45
N ASP A 140 -2.23 11.54 8.06
CA ASP A 140 -0.76 11.58 8.06
C ASP A 140 -0.16 11.97 6.70
N LEU A 141 -1.00 12.11 5.67
CA LEU A 141 -0.62 12.59 4.35
C LEU A 141 -0.75 14.11 4.27
N ALA A 142 0.04 14.74 3.41
CA ALA A 142 -0.12 16.12 3.01
C ALA A 142 -1.02 16.17 1.78
N ILE A 143 -2.29 16.53 1.99
CA ILE A 143 -3.30 16.65 0.93
C ILE A 143 -3.57 18.13 0.70
N THR A 144 -3.39 18.61 -0.53
CA THR A 144 -3.60 20.02 -0.87
C THR A 144 -5.06 20.42 -0.65
N TRP A 145 -5.25 21.50 0.11
CA TRP A 145 -6.55 22.05 0.54
C TRP A 145 -7.42 21.14 1.43
N ALA A 146 -6.84 20.14 2.11
CA ALA A 146 -7.62 19.17 2.91
C ALA A 146 -8.40 19.74 4.11
N GLU A 147 -8.06 20.96 4.55
CA GLU A 147 -8.77 21.66 5.63
C GLU A 147 -9.95 22.50 5.11
N ASP A 148 -10.05 22.69 3.80
CA ASP A 148 -11.16 23.41 3.17
C ASP A 148 -12.31 22.45 2.84
N LYS A 149 -13.42 22.61 3.57
CA LYS A 149 -14.62 21.77 3.44
C LYS A 149 -15.30 21.86 2.09
N ARG A 150 -14.99 22.87 1.27
CA ARG A 150 -15.48 22.99 -0.12
C ARG A 150 -14.84 21.94 -1.02
N TYR A 151 -13.62 21.51 -0.70
CA TYR A 151 -12.80 20.63 -1.53
C TYR A 151 -12.67 19.23 -0.94
N TRP A 152 -12.58 19.11 0.38
CA TRP A 152 -12.41 17.83 1.07
C TRP A 152 -13.30 17.75 2.31
N LYS A 153 -13.87 16.57 2.58
CA LYS A 153 -14.51 16.25 3.86
C LYS A 153 -13.82 15.07 4.52
N TRP A 154 -13.93 14.99 5.84
CA TRP A 154 -13.44 13.87 6.62
C TRP A 154 -14.61 13.00 7.04
N ARG A 155 -14.48 11.68 6.87
CA ARG A 155 -15.47 10.67 7.28
C ARG A 155 -14.75 9.58 8.07
N GLU A 156 -15.45 8.91 8.98
CA GLU A 156 -14.92 7.73 9.64
C GLU A 156 -15.13 6.48 8.77
N ASP A 157 -14.08 5.69 8.56
CA ASP A 157 -14.17 4.32 8.06
C ASP A 157 -14.10 3.36 9.26
N THR A 158 -15.08 2.46 9.37
CA THR A 158 -15.23 1.52 10.50
C THR A 158 -15.03 0.06 10.08
N SER A 159 -14.48 -0.18 8.88
CA SER A 159 -14.31 -1.54 8.33
C SER A 159 -13.30 -2.43 9.08
N ASP A 160 -12.31 -1.84 9.76
CA ASP A 160 -11.30 -2.55 10.57
C ASP A 160 -11.10 -1.82 11.90
N VAL A 161 -10.54 -0.61 11.79
CA VAL A 161 -10.37 0.33 12.90
C VAL A 161 -11.05 1.63 12.52
N THR A 162 -11.77 2.26 13.45
CA THR A 162 -12.32 3.60 13.25
C THR A 162 -11.21 4.61 13.02
N ILE A 163 -11.06 5.04 11.76
CA ILE A 163 -10.05 5.99 11.30
C ILE A 163 -10.68 7.07 10.41
N PRO A 164 -10.15 8.31 10.43
CA PRO A 164 -10.57 9.35 9.51
C PRO A 164 -10.01 9.10 8.10
N VAL A 165 -10.89 9.04 7.10
CA VAL A 165 -10.58 9.01 5.67
C VAL A 165 -10.90 10.35 5.03
N ALA A 166 -10.15 10.74 4.00
CA ALA A 166 -10.39 11.97 3.25
C ALA A 166 -11.27 11.68 2.03
N VAL A 167 -12.38 12.41 1.88
CA VAL A 167 -13.31 12.29 0.76
C VAL A 167 -13.24 13.56 -0.08
N LEU A 168 -12.92 13.40 -1.35
CA LEU A 168 -12.81 14.49 -2.32
C LEU A 168 -14.19 14.96 -2.76
N MET A 169 -14.49 16.23 -2.48
CA MET A 169 -15.74 16.87 -2.88
C MET A 169 -15.62 17.44 -4.30
N ASN A 170 -14.64 18.31 -4.55
CA ASN A 170 -14.42 18.85 -5.89
C ASN A 170 -13.04 19.55 -6.01
N VAL A 171 -12.13 19.13 -6.90
CA VAL A 171 -10.89 19.89 -7.19
C VAL A 171 -10.47 19.76 -8.66
N CYS A 172 -9.90 20.81 -9.25
CA CYS A 172 -9.18 20.69 -10.52
C CYS A 172 -7.69 20.35 -10.33
N TRP A 173 -7.11 20.73 -9.19
CA TRP A 173 -5.74 20.42 -8.78
C TRP A 173 -5.75 19.33 -7.71
N LEU A 174 -5.50 18.08 -8.10
CA LEU A 174 -5.30 16.98 -7.16
C LEU A 174 -3.83 16.85 -6.83
N GLU A 175 -3.49 16.89 -5.54
CA GLU A 175 -2.13 16.69 -5.08
C GLU A 175 -2.10 16.11 -3.66
N VAL A 176 -1.47 14.94 -3.54
CA VAL A 176 -1.35 14.18 -2.29
C VAL A 176 0.08 13.70 -2.15
N HIS A 177 0.70 13.98 -1.01
CA HIS A 177 2.08 13.60 -0.70
C HIS A 177 2.15 12.82 0.61
N GLY A 178 3.06 11.86 0.66
CA GLY A 178 3.44 11.14 1.86
C GLY A 178 4.95 11.05 2.00
N LYS A 179 5.43 10.97 3.24
CA LYS A 179 6.85 10.79 3.55
C LYS A 179 7.00 9.74 4.63
N PHE A 180 7.99 8.87 4.48
CA PHE A 180 8.24 7.83 5.47
C PHE A 180 9.72 7.61 5.72
N ASN A 181 10.10 7.49 7.00
CA ASN A 181 11.47 7.19 7.40
C ASN A 181 11.69 5.67 7.36
N THR A 182 12.55 5.23 6.44
CA THR A 182 12.84 3.80 6.21
C THR A 182 13.57 3.13 7.38
N ALA A 183 14.09 3.90 8.36
CA ALA A 183 14.72 3.37 9.58
C ALA A 183 13.78 2.51 10.43
N LYS A 184 12.47 2.67 10.19
CA LYS A 184 11.41 1.93 10.87
C LYS A 184 11.09 0.59 10.20
N LEU A 185 11.55 0.40 8.97
CA LEU A 185 11.35 -0.82 8.21
C LEU A 185 12.44 -1.83 8.56
N SER A 186 12.16 -3.10 8.31
CA SER A 186 13.16 -4.14 8.47
C SER A 186 14.25 -4.00 7.40
N PRO A 187 15.54 -4.16 7.75
CA PRO A 187 16.64 -4.04 6.79
C PRO A 187 16.62 -5.17 5.76
N GLU A 188 17.33 -4.96 4.64
CA GLU A 188 17.55 -5.93 3.57
C GLU A 188 16.27 -6.59 3.01
N THR A 189 15.17 -5.83 2.99
CA THR A 189 13.85 -6.33 2.65
C THR A 189 13.32 -5.54 1.46
N LEU A 190 12.76 -6.24 0.46
CA LEU A 190 12.06 -5.60 -0.65
C LEU A 190 10.68 -5.17 -0.17
N TYR A 191 10.39 -3.88 -0.27
CA TYR A 191 9.12 -3.27 0.11
C TYR A 191 8.38 -2.79 -1.13
N LYS A 192 7.05 -2.88 -1.09
CA LYS A 192 6.14 -2.14 -1.96
C LYS A 192 5.47 -1.00 -1.20
N VAL A 193 5.19 0.08 -1.91
CA VAL A 193 4.39 1.22 -1.45
C VAL A 193 3.14 1.30 -2.34
N ALA A 194 1.96 1.49 -1.74
CA ALA A 194 0.72 1.70 -2.47
C ALA A 194 -0.20 2.69 -1.75
N PHE A 195 -0.91 3.54 -2.48
CA PHE A 195 -2.06 4.26 -1.91
C PHE A 195 -3.23 3.30 -1.76
N VAL A 196 -4.00 3.43 -0.69
CA VAL A 196 -5.26 2.72 -0.49
C VAL A 196 -6.40 3.71 -0.66
N VAL A 197 -7.13 3.57 -1.76
CA VAL A 197 -8.16 4.51 -2.18
C VAL A 197 -9.44 3.78 -2.59
N MET A 198 -10.52 4.51 -2.74
CA MET A 198 -11.79 4.03 -3.27
C MET A 198 -12.39 5.12 -4.12
N LEU A 199 -13.07 4.72 -5.20
CA LEU A 199 -13.82 5.64 -6.05
C LEU A 199 -15.32 5.45 -5.76
N GLU A 200 -15.96 6.43 -5.13
CA GLU A 200 -17.39 6.39 -4.77
C GLU A 200 -18.25 7.09 -5.83
N ASP A 201 -19.47 6.59 -6.05
CA ASP A 201 -20.42 7.24 -6.94
C ASP A 201 -21.09 8.46 -6.27
N PRO A 202 -21.26 9.59 -7.00
CA PRO A 202 -20.71 9.85 -8.32
C PRO A 202 -19.21 10.18 -8.27
N ALA A 203 -18.44 9.59 -9.19
CA ALA A 203 -17.05 9.95 -9.46
C ALA A 203 -16.88 10.45 -10.90
N CYS A 204 -16.37 11.68 -11.03
CA CYS A 204 -16.23 12.41 -12.29
C CYS A 204 -14.86 13.06 -12.40
N GLY A 205 -14.42 13.41 -13.62
CA GLY A 205 -13.19 14.17 -13.87
C GLY A 205 -11.91 13.32 -13.94
N TRP A 206 -12.05 12.00 -14.02
CA TRP A 206 -10.95 11.02 -13.98
C TRP A 206 -10.53 10.52 -15.37
N GLU A 207 -10.86 11.26 -16.43
CA GLU A 207 -10.52 10.92 -17.83
C GLU A 207 -9.02 11.11 -18.09
N VAL A 208 -8.37 11.97 -17.32
CA VAL A 208 -6.92 12.13 -17.32
C VAL A 208 -6.32 11.25 -16.23
N PRO A 209 -5.41 10.33 -16.56
CA PRO A 209 -4.73 9.51 -15.57
C PRO A 209 -3.99 10.35 -14.53
N VAL A 210 -3.95 9.87 -13.29
CA VAL A 210 -3.16 10.51 -12.23
C VAL A 210 -1.69 10.10 -12.35
N ASN A 211 -0.78 11.02 -12.05
CA ASN A 211 0.64 10.70 -11.92
C ASN A 211 0.91 10.12 -10.53
N ILE A 212 1.63 9.01 -10.49
CA ILE A 212 2.07 8.34 -9.28
C ILE A 212 3.59 8.32 -9.27
N LYS A 213 4.19 8.71 -8.13
CA LYS A 213 5.64 8.85 -8.02
C LYS A 213 6.17 8.41 -6.67
N LEU A 214 7.30 7.72 -6.70
CA LEU A 214 8.13 7.37 -5.54
C LEU A 214 9.52 8.00 -5.71
N THR A 215 10.02 8.68 -4.67
CA THR A 215 11.38 9.20 -4.59
C THR A 215 12.10 8.53 -3.43
N LEU A 216 13.25 7.92 -3.71
CA LEU A 216 14.07 7.19 -2.75
C LEU A 216 15.07 8.11 -2.04
N PRO A 217 15.65 7.69 -0.90
CA PRO A 217 16.62 8.50 -0.16
C PRO A 217 17.86 8.93 -0.95
N ASN A 218 18.25 8.14 -1.95
CA ASN A 218 19.38 8.44 -2.85
C ASN A 218 19.00 9.40 -4.00
N GLY A 219 17.76 9.90 -4.02
CA GLY A 219 17.24 10.80 -5.05
C GLY A 219 16.70 10.10 -6.29
N SER A 220 16.82 8.76 -6.42
CA SER A 220 16.23 8.04 -7.55
C SER A 220 14.71 8.06 -7.50
N LYS A 221 14.09 8.02 -8.68
CA LYS A 221 12.63 8.18 -8.84
C LYS A 221 12.04 7.03 -9.65
N GLN A 222 10.84 6.65 -9.29
CA GLN A 222 9.94 5.80 -10.07
C GLN A 222 8.66 6.59 -10.30
N GLU A 223 8.16 6.61 -11.52
CA GLU A 223 6.98 7.38 -11.89
C GLU A 223 6.19 6.66 -12.98
N HIS A 224 4.88 6.65 -12.85
CA HIS A 224 3.96 6.13 -13.86
C HIS A 224 2.62 6.87 -13.79
N LYS A 225 1.76 6.59 -14.76
CA LYS A 225 0.39 7.08 -14.81
C LYS A 225 -0.59 5.97 -14.45
N GLU A 226 -1.65 6.32 -13.72
CA GLU A 226 -2.69 5.40 -13.30
C GLU A 226 -4.08 5.88 -13.72
N ASP A 227 -4.78 5.05 -14.48
CA ASP A 227 -6.16 5.31 -14.92
C ASP A 227 -7.17 4.94 -13.82
N LEU A 228 -7.61 5.95 -13.06
CA LEU A 228 -8.59 5.72 -11.98
C LEU A 228 -10.00 5.42 -12.51
N ILE A 229 -10.36 5.89 -13.71
CA ILE A 229 -11.69 5.64 -14.30
C ILE A 229 -11.94 4.16 -14.61
N ALA A 230 -10.89 3.39 -14.89
CA ALA A 230 -10.96 1.96 -15.19
C ALA A 230 -11.02 1.09 -13.92
N LYS A 231 -10.87 1.69 -12.73
CA LYS A 231 -10.86 0.96 -11.46
C LYS A 231 -12.28 0.68 -10.97
N PRO A 232 -12.49 -0.44 -10.24
CA PRO A 232 -13.80 -0.75 -9.68
C PRO A 232 -14.22 0.32 -8.66
N ARG A 233 -15.50 0.68 -8.72
CA ARG A 233 -16.11 1.67 -7.82
C ARG A 233 -16.63 1.00 -6.53
N GLY A 234 -16.72 1.78 -5.46
CA GLY A 234 -17.29 1.34 -4.19
C GLY A 234 -16.48 0.30 -3.40
N GLN A 235 -15.22 0.04 -3.80
CA GLN A 235 -14.32 -0.86 -3.08
C GLN A 235 -12.95 -0.23 -2.86
N TRP A 236 -12.30 -0.62 -1.76
CA TRP A 236 -10.91 -0.26 -1.50
C TRP A 236 -9.99 -0.97 -2.48
N ILE A 237 -9.10 -0.21 -3.11
CA ILE A 237 -8.09 -0.69 -4.05
C ILE A 237 -6.70 -0.16 -3.65
N GLU A 238 -5.67 -0.95 -3.92
CA GLU A 238 -4.28 -0.51 -3.86
C GLU A 238 -3.88 0.10 -5.21
N ILE A 239 -3.43 1.35 -5.21
CA ILE A 239 -2.75 1.98 -6.34
C ILE A 239 -1.25 1.87 -6.10
N PRO A 240 -0.52 1.00 -6.83
CA PRO A 240 0.91 0.81 -6.63
C PRO A 240 1.66 2.11 -6.85
N VAL A 241 2.56 2.47 -5.94
CA VAL A 241 3.45 3.63 -6.11
C VAL A 241 4.81 3.20 -6.64
N GLY A 242 5.35 2.12 -6.10
CA GLY A 242 6.65 1.60 -6.49
C GLY A 242 7.24 0.71 -5.42
N GLU A 243 8.46 0.27 -5.67
CA GLU A 243 9.14 -0.73 -4.87
C GLU A 243 10.57 -0.32 -4.55
N PHE A 244 11.08 -0.72 -3.40
CA PHE A 244 12.46 -0.44 -3.04
C PHE A 244 12.99 -1.45 -2.04
N LYS A 245 14.30 -1.70 -2.09
CA LYS A 245 14.98 -2.54 -1.10
C LYS A 245 15.55 -1.66 0.01
N THR A 246 15.29 -2.02 1.27
CA THR A 246 15.94 -1.37 2.41
C THR A 246 17.41 -1.79 2.48
N PRO A 247 18.34 -0.85 2.73
CA PRO A 247 19.75 -1.18 2.89
C PRO A 247 20.01 -1.91 4.22
N PRO A 248 21.18 -2.54 4.39
CA PRO A 248 21.58 -3.18 5.65
C PRO A 248 21.86 -2.17 6.77
N THR A 249 22.41 -1.01 6.41
CA THR A 249 22.71 0.10 7.32
C THR A 249 22.40 1.43 6.63
N ASN A 250 22.17 2.48 7.43
CA ASN A 250 21.70 3.82 7.02
C ASN A 250 20.27 3.85 6.44
N ALA A 251 19.47 4.73 7.03
CA ALA A 251 18.10 4.95 6.62
C ALA A 251 17.91 6.39 6.14
N GLY A 252 16.95 6.59 5.26
CA GLY A 252 16.55 7.91 4.82
C GLY A 252 15.04 8.01 4.72
N LYS A 253 14.57 9.08 4.09
CA LYS A 253 13.15 9.28 3.87
C LYS A 253 12.81 8.92 2.43
N ILE A 254 11.80 8.08 2.25
CA ILE A 254 11.10 8.00 0.98
C ILE A 254 10.04 9.09 0.95
N GLU A 255 9.77 9.61 -0.24
CA GLU A 255 8.63 10.48 -0.52
C GLU A 255 7.81 9.86 -1.64
N PHE A 256 6.49 9.92 -1.53
CA PHE A 256 5.60 9.37 -2.54
C PHE A 256 4.41 10.30 -2.76
N SER A 257 3.89 10.33 -3.98
CA SER A 257 2.83 11.25 -4.36
C SER A 257 1.86 10.68 -5.37
N MET A 258 0.61 11.16 -5.32
CA MET A 258 -0.43 10.98 -6.32
C MET A 258 -0.95 12.37 -6.69
N TYR A 259 -0.87 12.75 -7.96
CA TYR A 259 -1.21 14.10 -8.39
C TYR A 259 -1.72 14.17 -9.83
N GLU A 260 -2.61 15.12 -10.09
CA GLU A 260 -3.10 15.46 -11.42
C GLU A 260 -3.62 16.91 -11.37
N TYR A 261 -2.95 17.80 -12.10
CA TYR A 261 -3.31 19.22 -12.19
C TYR A 261 -3.11 19.79 -13.60
N GLU A 262 -2.74 18.95 -14.57
CA GLU A 262 -2.46 19.36 -15.96
C GLU A 262 -3.74 19.30 -16.82
N GLY A 263 -4.64 18.37 -16.53
CA GLY A 263 -5.86 18.13 -17.30
C GLY A 263 -6.95 19.19 -17.10
N GLY A 264 -6.91 19.94 -16.00
CA GLY A 264 -7.88 21.00 -15.68
C GLY A 264 -9.29 20.51 -15.33
N ASN A 265 -9.59 19.22 -15.47
CA ASN A 265 -10.88 18.62 -15.13
C ASN A 265 -11.14 18.69 -13.63
N TRP A 266 -12.37 19.10 -13.27
CA TRP A 266 -12.86 19.05 -11.90
C TRP A 266 -13.19 17.60 -11.50
N LYS A 267 -12.62 17.16 -10.38
CA LYS A 267 -12.61 15.79 -9.88
C LYS A 267 -13.41 15.65 -8.61
N THR A 268 -14.18 14.56 -8.50
CA THR A 268 -14.96 14.23 -7.30
C THR A 268 -15.01 12.72 -7.06
N GLY A 269 -15.40 12.31 -5.86
CA GLY A 269 -15.71 10.91 -5.52
C GLY A 269 -14.51 10.07 -5.09
N LEU A 270 -13.28 10.60 -5.11
CA LEU A 270 -12.11 9.89 -4.57
C LEU A 270 -12.14 9.88 -3.04
N VAL A 271 -11.98 8.70 -2.46
CA VAL A 271 -11.78 8.51 -1.02
C VAL A 271 -10.38 7.97 -0.77
N ILE A 272 -9.64 8.58 0.14
CA ILE A 272 -8.28 8.18 0.50
C ILE A 272 -8.30 7.62 1.92
N LYS A 273 -7.94 6.35 2.07
CA LYS A 273 -7.71 5.73 3.38
C LYS A 273 -6.32 6.06 3.89
N GLY A 274 -5.32 6.02 3.00
CA GLY A 274 -3.93 6.24 3.35
C GLY A 274 -2.96 5.65 2.33
N ALA A 275 -1.75 5.34 2.78
CA ALA A 275 -0.73 4.62 2.02
C ALA A 275 -0.14 3.48 2.85
N ILE A 276 0.04 2.33 2.21
CA ILE A 276 0.58 1.11 2.81
C ILE A 276 2.04 0.93 2.39
N ILE A 277 2.87 0.46 3.32
CA ILE A 277 4.28 0.11 3.12
C ILE A 277 4.49 -1.26 3.74
N GLN A 278 4.70 -2.27 2.90
CA GLN A 278 4.78 -3.67 3.34
C GLN A 278 5.78 -4.45 2.49
N PRO A 279 6.34 -5.56 3.01
CA PRO A 279 7.20 -6.44 2.25
C PRO A 279 6.51 -6.90 0.96
N LYS A 280 7.29 -6.96 -0.12
CA LYS A 280 6.88 -7.64 -1.34
C LYS A 280 7.35 -9.09 -1.24
N ASN A 281 6.41 -9.95 -0.88
CA ASN A 281 6.58 -11.41 -0.82
C ASN A 281 6.42 -12.04 -2.20
#